data_AF-A0A0K8WHW4-F1
#
_entry.id   AF-A0A0K8WHW4-F1
#
_cell.length_a   1.000
_cell.length_b   1.000
_cell.length_c   1.000
_cell.angle_alpha   90.00
_cell.angle_beta   90.00
_cell.angle_gamma   90.00
#
_symmetry.space_group_name_H-M   'P 1'
#
loop_
_entity.id
_entity.type
_entity.pdbx_description
1 polymer ?
#
loop_
_entity_poly.entity_id
_entity_poly.type
_entity_poly.pdbx_seq_one_letter_code
_entity_poly.pdbx_strand_id
1 'polypeptide(L)'
;MMKLLAAVLLLAVAVNAQMTCRLEQPRIPVEWIGLNDKSGQCLEEMRKQIQMEINASNIYLAMAAHFSRDVVNRPGFAEHFFKSAREERQHGSKLIEYLSMRGQLTDSVTDLIQLIDVDVKVDSGVDALRQALELETKVTKSIRSLIKVCEKTPNWYHLVDWLTGEFLE
;
A
#
# COMPACT_ATOMS: atom_id res chain seq x y z
N MET A 1 3.29 -29.96 -79.34
CA MET A 1 4.70 -29.57 -79.14
C MET A 1 4.80 -28.61 -77.95
N MET A 2 5.26 -29.15 -76.83
CA MET A 2 6.07 -28.52 -75.77
C MET A 2 5.87 -27.03 -75.45
N LYS A 3 5.25 -26.69 -74.31
CA LYS A 3 5.78 -25.69 -73.36
C LYS A 3 5.37 -26.06 -71.93
N LEU A 4 6.33 -26.60 -71.17
CA LEU A 4 6.32 -26.65 -69.72
C LEU A 4 6.25 -25.23 -69.17
N LEU A 5 5.33 -24.97 -68.23
CA LEU A 5 5.42 -23.86 -67.30
C LEU A 5 5.06 -24.41 -65.92
N ALA A 6 6.09 -24.84 -65.20
CA ALA A 6 5.98 -25.22 -63.80
C ALA A 6 5.82 -23.94 -62.97
N ALA A 7 4.59 -23.66 -62.52
CA ALA A 7 4.34 -22.62 -61.55
C ALA A 7 4.66 -23.16 -60.15
N VAL A 8 5.89 -22.92 -59.69
CA VAL A 8 6.25 -23.14 -58.28
C VAL A 8 5.63 -22.01 -57.48
N LEU A 9 4.45 -22.26 -56.88
CA LEU A 9 3.92 -21.42 -55.82
C LEU A 9 4.82 -21.59 -54.59
N LEU A 10 5.77 -20.67 -54.42
CA LEU A 10 6.41 -20.44 -53.12
C LEU A 10 5.34 -19.86 -52.18
N LEU A 11 4.70 -20.73 -51.39
CA LEU A 11 4.03 -20.32 -50.16
C LEU A 11 5.13 -19.85 -49.20
N ALA A 12 5.42 -18.55 -49.23
CA ALA A 12 6.14 -17.90 -48.16
C ALA A 12 5.26 -17.96 -46.91
N VAL A 13 5.51 -18.93 -46.04
CA VAL A 13 4.98 -18.92 -44.68
C VAL A 13 5.70 -17.77 -43.97
N ALA A 14 5.11 -16.58 -44.02
CA ALA A 14 5.53 -15.47 -43.20
C ALA A 14 5.21 -15.85 -41.75
N VAL A 15 6.16 -16.48 -41.06
CA VAL A 15 6.12 -16.60 -39.61
C VAL A 15 6.32 -15.19 -39.09
N ASN A 16 5.21 -14.50 -38.87
CA ASN A 16 5.19 -13.19 -38.22
C ASN A 16 5.47 -13.44 -36.74
N ALA A 17 6.74 -13.76 -36.43
CA ALA A 17 7.22 -13.85 -35.06
C ALA A 17 7.24 -12.43 -34.51
N GLN A 18 6.10 -12.02 -33.98
CA GLN A 18 5.97 -10.76 -33.27
C GLN A 18 6.91 -10.85 -32.07
N MET A 19 8.10 -10.25 -32.17
CA MET A 19 9.09 -10.23 -31.10
C MET A 19 8.52 -9.39 -29.96
N THR A 20 7.85 -10.04 -29.01
CA THR A 20 7.38 -9.39 -27.78
C THR A 20 8.45 -9.55 -26.71
N CYS A 21 8.90 -8.43 -26.12
CA CYS A 21 9.81 -8.46 -24.96
C CYS A 21 9.09 -8.85 -23.65
N ARG A 22 7.98 -9.59 -23.74
CA ARG A 22 7.18 -10.04 -22.59
C ARG A 22 7.18 -11.56 -22.58
N LEU A 23 7.64 -12.14 -21.48
CA LEU A 23 7.49 -13.57 -21.23
C LEU A 23 6.00 -13.89 -21.09
N GLU A 24 5.59 -15.04 -21.63
CA GLU A 24 4.26 -15.58 -21.37
C GLU A 24 4.11 -15.86 -19.87
N GLN A 25 3.02 -15.36 -19.27
CA GLN A 25 2.74 -15.59 -17.86
C GLN A 25 2.22 -17.02 -17.67
N PRO A 26 2.83 -17.83 -16.78
CA PRO A 26 2.35 -19.18 -16.53
C PRO A 26 0.96 -19.15 -15.89
N ARG A 27 0.08 -20.06 -16.29
CA ARG A 27 -1.22 -20.25 -15.62
C ARG A 27 -0.98 -21.03 -14.33
N ILE A 28 -1.10 -20.36 -13.20
CA ILE A 28 -1.05 -20.95 -11.86
C ILE A 28 -2.46 -20.98 -11.25
N PRO A 29 -2.73 -21.90 -10.30
CA PRO A 29 -3.97 -21.87 -9.51
C PRO A 29 -4.13 -20.54 -8.75
N VAL A 30 -5.35 -20.01 -8.69
CA VAL A 30 -5.69 -18.67 -8.13
C VAL A 30 -6.75 -18.73 -7.02
N GLU A 31 -7.20 -19.93 -6.67
CA GLU A 31 -8.25 -20.17 -5.66
C GLU A 31 -7.81 -19.75 -4.25
N TRP A 32 -6.51 -19.61 -4.02
CA TRP A 32 -5.91 -19.19 -2.75
C TRP A 32 -5.94 -17.66 -2.54
N ILE A 33 -6.16 -16.87 -3.61
CA ILE A 33 -6.12 -15.41 -3.53
C ILE A 33 -7.22 -14.94 -2.57
N GLY A 34 -6.81 -14.21 -1.54
CA GLY A 34 -7.71 -13.66 -0.53
C GLY A 34 -8.19 -12.26 -0.90
N LEU A 35 -9.14 -11.71 -0.13
CA LEU A 35 -9.64 -10.34 -0.32
C LEU A 35 -10.23 -10.10 -1.72
N ASN A 36 -10.72 -11.15 -2.37
CA ASN A 36 -11.30 -11.15 -3.72
C ASN A 36 -12.83 -11.19 -3.70
N ASP A 37 -13.45 -10.65 -2.65
CA ASP A 37 -14.90 -10.61 -2.57
C ASP A 37 -15.49 -9.62 -3.59
N LYS A 38 -16.75 -9.87 -4.00
CA LYS A 38 -17.42 -9.05 -5.03
C LYS A 38 -17.51 -7.56 -4.67
N SER A 39 -17.52 -7.23 -3.38
CA SER A 39 -17.63 -5.83 -2.94
C SER A 39 -16.29 -5.10 -3.01
N GLY A 40 -15.17 -5.82 -2.82
CA GLY A 40 -13.83 -5.26 -2.73
C GLY A 40 -13.63 -4.30 -1.55
N GLN A 41 -14.62 -4.17 -0.65
CA GLN A 41 -14.61 -3.12 0.37
C GLN A 41 -13.47 -3.30 1.37
N CYS A 42 -13.21 -4.53 1.82
CA CYS A 42 -12.13 -4.80 2.77
C CYS A 42 -10.75 -4.50 2.15
N LEU A 43 -10.53 -4.86 0.88
CA LEU A 43 -9.30 -4.54 0.16
C LEU A 43 -9.11 -3.03 0.02
N GLU A 44 -10.17 -2.31 -0.33
CA GLU A 44 -10.13 -0.86 -0.49
C GLU A 44 -9.81 -0.15 0.84
N GLU A 45 -10.44 -0.57 1.95
CA GLU A 45 -10.14 -0.01 3.26
C GLU A 45 -8.70 -0.34 3.72
N MET A 46 -8.14 -1.51 3.36
CA MET A 46 -6.72 -1.82 3.59
C MET A 46 -5.81 -0.85 2.81
N ARG A 47 -6.12 -0.55 1.55
CA ARG A 47 -5.36 0.41 0.74
C ARG A 47 -5.43 1.82 1.33
N LYS A 48 -6.60 2.24 1.82
CA LYS A 48 -6.76 3.52 2.53
C LYS A 48 -5.96 3.56 3.83
N GLN A 49 -5.93 2.45 4.58
CA GLN A 49 -5.14 2.38 5.80
C GLN A 49 -3.63 2.52 5.49
N ILE A 50 -3.14 1.89 4.41
CA ILE A 50 -1.74 2.09 3.94
C ILE A 50 -1.45 3.58 3.72
N GLN A 51 -2.32 4.29 3.00
CA GLN A 51 -2.15 5.74 2.79
C GLN A 51 -2.15 6.50 4.13
N MET A 52 -3.02 6.11 5.07
CA MET A 52 -3.14 6.75 6.38
C MET A 52 -1.85 6.62 7.20
N GLU A 53 -1.24 5.44 7.27
CA GLU A 53 0.02 5.24 8.00
C GLU A 53 1.18 6.00 7.35
N ILE A 54 1.25 6.00 6.02
CA ILE A 54 2.29 6.76 5.30
C ILE A 54 2.12 8.27 5.51
N ASN A 55 0.89 8.76 5.57
CA ASN A 55 0.61 10.16 5.90
C ASN A 55 1.00 10.48 7.34
N ALA A 56 0.69 9.60 8.31
CA ALA A 56 1.08 9.76 9.69
C ALA A 56 2.60 9.81 9.86
N SER A 57 3.32 8.93 9.16
CA SER A 57 4.79 8.95 9.08
C SER A 57 5.32 10.31 8.61
N ASN A 58 4.76 10.87 7.54
CA ASN A 58 5.21 12.16 7.01
C ASN A 58 4.88 13.33 7.95
N ILE A 59 3.72 13.29 8.64
CA ILE A 59 3.35 14.28 9.67
C ILE A 59 4.37 14.24 10.82
N TYR A 60 4.69 13.05 11.33
CA TYR A 60 5.69 12.91 12.39
C TYR A 60 7.08 13.35 11.95
N LEU A 61 7.47 13.08 10.70
CA LEU A 61 8.73 13.55 10.17
C LEU A 61 8.79 15.09 10.13
N ALA A 62 7.70 15.76 9.76
CA ALA A 62 7.60 17.21 9.79
C ALA A 62 7.65 17.77 11.24
N MET A 63 6.99 17.12 12.20
CA MET A 63 7.10 17.48 13.63
C MET A 63 8.54 17.32 14.13
N ALA A 64 9.21 16.22 13.79
CA ALA A 64 10.60 15.98 14.15
C ALA A 64 11.54 17.06 13.59
N ALA A 65 11.35 17.44 12.33
CA ALA A 65 12.08 18.53 11.69
C ALA A 65 11.84 19.88 12.40
N HIS A 66 10.60 20.17 12.81
CA HIS A 66 10.28 21.39 13.57
C HIS A 66 11.09 21.47 14.87
N PHE A 67 11.10 20.42 15.69
CA PHE A 67 11.84 20.41 16.96
C PHE A 67 13.36 20.36 16.82
N SER A 68 13.85 19.97 15.64
CA SER A 68 15.28 19.95 15.28
C SER A 68 15.82 21.32 14.84
N ARG A 69 14.96 22.31 14.58
CA ARG A 69 15.39 23.66 14.23
C ARG A 69 16.24 24.25 15.36
N ASP A 70 17.32 24.94 15.02
CA ASP A 70 18.21 25.63 15.96
C ASP A 70 17.48 26.62 16.89
N VAL A 71 16.47 27.33 16.38
CA VAL A 71 15.64 28.26 17.17
C VAL A 71 14.63 27.58 18.10
N VAL A 72 14.36 26.28 17.93
CA VAL A 72 13.47 25.48 18.80
C VAL A 72 14.30 24.59 19.73
N ASN A 73 15.23 23.82 19.16
CA ASN A 73 16.23 22.97 19.80
C ASN A 73 15.67 22.14 20.97
N ARG A 74 14.77 21.21 20.65
CA ARG A 74 14.18 20.25 21.61
C ARG A 74 14.50 18.82 21.17
N PRO A 75 15.73 18.33 21.41
CA PRO A 75 16.20 17.06 20.87
C PRO A 75 15.37 15.85 21.31
N GLY A 76 14.85 15.83 22.55
CA GLY A 76 13.99 14.73 23.02
C GLY A 76 12.66 14.63 22.25
N PHE A 77 12.04 15.77 21.91
CA PHE A 77 10.85 15.78 21.05
C PHE A 77 11.19 15.38 19.62
N ALA A 78 12.31 15.87 19.09
CA ALA A 78 12.77 15.48 17.76
C ALA A 78 13.00 13.97 17.65
N GLU A 79 13.72 13.37 18.60
CA GLU A 79 13.97 11.93 18.65
C GLU A 79 12.67 11.12 18.76
N HIS A 80 11.75 11.55 19.62
CA HIS A 80 10.43 10.92 19.77
C HIS A 80 9.69 10.89 18.43
N PHE A 81 9.55 12.02 17.76
CA PHE A 81 8.81 12.07 16.49
C PHE A 81 9.57 11.42 15.32
N PHE A 82 10.90 11.40 15.32
CA PHE A 82 11.66 10.56 14.37
C PHE A 82 11.43 9.07 14.60
N LYS A 83 11.23 8.64 15.84
CA LYS A 83 10.86 7.26 16.15
C LYS A 83 9.44 6.96 15.66
N SER A 84 8.45 7.80 16.01
CA SER A 84 7.07 7.64 15.54
C SER A 84 6.96 7.62 14.02
N ALA A 85 7.68 8.50 13.32
CA ALA A 85 7.71 8.49 11.85
C ALA A 85 8.19 7.16 11.26
N ARG A 86 9.20 6.54 11.88
CA ARG A 86 9.72 5.22 11.46
C ARG A 86 8.72 4.10 11.75
N GLU A 87 8.07 4.15 12.91
CA GLU A 87 7.05 3.17 13.33
C GLU A 87 5.86 3.21 12.36
N GLU A 88 5.31 4.38 12.04
CA GLU A 88 4.20 4.48 11.09
C GLU A 88 4.56 4.06 9.67
N ARG A 89 5.80 4.33 9.24
CA ARG A 89 6.28 3.80 7.95
C ARG A 89 6.33 2.27 7.97
N GLN A 90 6.74 1.68 9.09
CA GLN A 90 6.74 0.23 9.26
C GLN A 90 5.31 -0.34 9.28
N HIS A 91 4.34 0.35 9.89
CA HIS A 91 2.92 -0.03 9.83
C HIS A 91 2.41 -0.07 8.39
N GLY A 92 2.69 0.99 7.60
CA GLY A 92 2.37 1.03 6.18
C GLY A 92 3.01 -0.13 5.39
N SER A 93 4.29 -0.43 5.65
CA SER A 93 4.97 -1.57 5.02
C SER A 93 4.37 -2.93 5.42
N LYS A 94 4.02 -3.15 6.69
CA LYS A 94 3.36 -4.38 7.16
C LYS A 94 2.03 -4.61 6.44
N LEU A 95 1.24 -3.56 6.22
CA LEU A 95 -0.03 -3.66 5.49
C LEU A 95 0.17 -4.02 4.01
N ILE A 96 1.19 -3.44 3.36
CA ILE A 96 1.57 -3.79 1.98
C ILE A 96 1.97 -5.26 1.89
N GLU A 97 2.85 -5.71 2.80
CA GLU A 97 3.29 -7.11 2.88
C GLU A 97 2.11 -8.06 3.11
N TYR A 98 1.17 -7.69 3.98
CA TYR A 98 -0.04 -8.47 4.20
C TYR A 98 -0.89 -8.61 2.92
N LEU A 99 -1.10 -7.51 2.18
CA LEU A 99 -1.82 -7.58 0.91
C LEU A 99 -1.09 -8.47 -0.11
N SER A 100 0.22 -8.33 -0.26
CA SER A 100 1.02 -9.19 -1.14
C SER A 100 0.96 -10.67 -0.73
N MET A 101 1.00 -10.97 0.58
CA MET A 101 0.83 -12.33 1.10
C MET A 101 -0.53 -12.94 0.71
N ARG A 102 -1.59 -12.11 0.59
CA ARG A 102 -2.92 -12.54 0.17
C ARG A 102 -3.12 -12.59 -1.35
N GLY A 103 -2.05 -12.39 -2.13
CA GLY A 103 -2.09 -12.43 -3.59
C GLY A 103 -2.62 -11.14 -4.24
N GLN A 104 -2.64 -10.04 -3.49
CA GLN A 104 -3.03 -8.72 -3.99
C GLN A 104 -1.80 -7.93 -4.46
N LEU A 105 -2.04 -6.74 -5.04
CA LEU A 105 -1.00 -5.82 -5.54
C LEU A 105 -0.23 -6.32 -6.78
N THR A 106 -0.82 -7.19 -7.61
CA THR A 106 -0.19 -7.74 -8.83
C THR A 106 -0.26 -6.82 -10.05
N ASP A 107 -1.27 -5.95 -10.11
CA ASP A 107 -1.56 -5.16 -11.31
C ASP A 107 -0.91 -3.78 -11.26
N SER A 108 -1.53 -2.83 -10.54
CA SER A 108 -0.98 -1.48 -10.35
C SER A 108 -0.95 -1.10 -8.87
N VAL A 109 0.17 -0.48 -8.50
CA VAL A 109 0.42 0.10 -7.18
C VAL A 109 0.66 1.62 -7.26
N THR A 110 0.47 2.22 -8.44
CA THR A 110 0.78 3.64 -8.68
C THR A 110 -0.11 4.59 -7.89
N ASP A 111 -1.31 4.14 -7.53
CA ASP A 111 -2.31 4.88 -6.77
C ASP A 111 -2.33 4.50 -5.28
N LEU A 112 -1.47 3.57 -4.85
CA LEU A 112 -1.45 3.05 -3.49
C LEU A 112 -1.00 4.11 -2.47
N ILE A 113 -0.09 5.00 -2.90
CA ILE A 113 0.43 6.10 -2.10
C ILE A 113 0.43 7.37 -2.95
N GLN A 114 -0.37 8.34 -2.54
CA GLN A 114 -0.40 9.70 -3.05
C GLN A 114 0.47 10.58 -2.16
N LEU A 115 1.28 11.43 -2.79
CA LEU A 115 2.04 12.45 -2.07
C LEU A 115 1.09 13.56 -1.63
N ILE A 116 1.15 13.93 -0.36
CA ILE A 116 0.41 15.05 0.19
C ILE A 116 1.37 16.14 0.65
N ASP A 117 0.96 17.39 0.52
CA ASP A 117 1.64 18.50 1.19
C ASP A 117 1.33 18.43 2.67
N VAL A 118 2.39 18.34 3.48
CA VAL A 118 2.26 18.26 4.94
C VAL A 118 2.43 19.67 5.52
N ASP A 119 1.33 20.32 5.90
CA ASP A 119 1.34 21.58 6.63
C ASP A 119 1.20 21.32 8.13
N VAL A 120 2.34 21.09 8.82
CA VAL A 120 2.36 20.99 10.30
C VAL A 120 2.79 22.33 10.90
N LYS A 121 1.90 22.92 11.69
CA LYS A 121 2.19 24.08 12.54
C LYS A 121 2.21 23.62 13.98
N VAL A 122 3.36 23.74 14.61
CA VAL A 122 3.57 23.39 16.01
C VAL A 122 3.91 24.66 16.78
N ASP A 123 3.08 25.01 17.75
CA ASP A 123 3.29 26.21 18.58
C ASP A 123 4.12 25.89 19.84
N SER A 124 4.00 24.67 20.35
CA SER A 124 4.72 24.21 21.55
C SER A 124 4.83 22.69 21.60
N GLY A 125 5.65 22.17 22.51
CA GLY A 125 5.72 20.72 22.78
C GLY A 125 4.36 20.12 23.20
N VAL A 126 3.57 20.86 23.99
CA VAL A 126 2.24 20.39 24.42
C VAL A 126 1.27 20.34 23.24
N ASP A 127 1.33 21.33 22.36
CA ASP A 127 0.54 21.36 21.13
C ASP A 127 0.90 20.17 20.21
N ALA A 128 2.20 19.91 19.99
CA ALA A 128 2.63 18.74 19.22
C ALA A 128 2.10 17.41 19.80
N LEU A 129 2.14 17.22 21.12
CA LEU A 129 1.62 16.00 21.75
C LEU A 129 0.09 15.88 21.62
N ARG A 130 -0.65 16.99 21.64
CA ARG A 130 -2.09 16.97 21.37
C ARG A 130 -2.37 16.58 19.93
N GLN A 131 -1.65 17.17 18.97
CA GLN A 131 -1.78 16.83 17.56
C GLN A 131 -1.43 15.36 17.30
N ALA A 132 -0.38 14.84 17.93
CA ALA A 132 -0.01 13.43 17.88
C ALA A 132 -1.11 12.53 18.45
N LEU A 133 -1.63 12.84 19.65
CA LEU A 133 -2.73 12.08 20.26
C LEU A 133 -3.99 12.08 19.38
N GLU A 134 -4.33 13.20 18.76
CA GLU A 134 -5.44 13.31 17.83
C GLU A 134 -5.22 12.46 16.57
N LEU A 135 -4.00 12.44 16.03
CA LEU A 135 -3.62 11.61 14.90
C LEU A 135 -3.76 10.12 15.25
N GLU A 136 -3.17 9.67 16.36
CA GLU A 136 -3.28 8.27 16.82
C GLU A 136 -4.72 7.85 17.08
N THR A 137 -5.52 8.76 17.65
CA THR A 137 -6.96 8.50 17.84
C THR A 137 -7.69 8.30 16.52
N LYS A 138 -7.31 9.04 15.46
CA LYS A 138 -7.87 8.86 14.11
C LYS A 138 -7.42 7.54 13.51
N VAL A 139 -6.13 7.19 13.60
CA VAL A 139 -5.56 5.93 13.11
C VAL A 139 -6.25 4.74 13.77
N THR A 140 -6.34 4.74 15.10
CA THR A 140 -7.03 3.71 15.89
C THR A 140 -8.50 3.55 15.46
N LYS A 141 -9.22 4.65 15.28
CA LYS A 141 -10.63 4.61 14.81
C LYS A 141 -10.75 4.07 13.39
N SER A 142 -9.80 4.39 12.52
CA SER A 142 -9.73 3.86 11.16
C SER A 142 -9.52 2.34 11.17
N ILE A 143 -8.54 1.82 11.92
CA ILE A 143 -8.27 0.39 12.07
C ILE A 143 -9.51 -0.36 12.60
N ARG A 144 -10.17 0.17 13.63
CA ARG A 144 -11.43 -0.41 14.15
C ARG A 144 -12.55 -0.44 13.10
N SER A 145 -12.59 0.55 12.21
CA SER A 145 -13.60 0.62 11.14
C SER A 145 -13.27 -0.38 10.03
N LEU A 146 -12.00 -0.48 9.65
CA LEU A 146 -11.47 -1.49 8.74
C LEU A 146 -11.78 -2.91 9.24
N ILE A 147 -11.52 -3.22 10.51
CA ILE A 147 -11.84 -4.51 11.12
C ILE A 147 -13.32 -4.84 10.94
N LYS A 148 -14.22 -3.91 11.27
CA LYS A 148 -15.67 -4.10 11.09
C LYS A 148 -16.07 -4.33 9.64
N VAL A 149 -15.37 -3.74 8.67
CA VAL A 149 -15.63 -3.98 7.24
C VAL A 149 -15.18 -5.39 6.85
N CYS A 150 -14.01 -5.81 7.31
CA CYS A 150 -13.42 -7.11 6.97
C CYS A 150 -14.03 -8.30 7.75
N GLU A 151 -14.73 -8.06 8.85
CA GLU A 151 -15.48 -9.06 9.62
C GLU A 151 -16.86 -9.39 9.03
N LYS A 152 -17.38 -8.55 8.11
CA LYS A 152 -18.64 -8.80 7.38
C LYS A 152 -18.51 -10.02 6.46
N THR A 153 -19.54 -10.35 5.69
CA THR A 153 -19.51 -11.52 4.78
C THR A 153 -18.88 -11.18 3.41
N PRO A 154 -17.89 -11.94 2.92
CA PRO A 154 -17.20 -13.05 3.61
C PRO A 154 -16.25 -12.52 4.70
N ASN A 155 -16.21 -13.23 5.83
CA ASN A 155 -15.39 -12.80 6.97
C ASN A 155 -13.94 -13.21 6.74
N TRP A 156 -13.04 -12.23 6.76
CA TRP A 156 -11.61 -12.43 6.65
C TRP A 156 -10.96 -12.63 8.02
N TYR A 157 -11.28 -13.75 8.69
CA TYR A 157 -10.92 -14.03 10.09
C TYR A 157 -9.44 -13.75 10.42
N HIS A 158 -8.51 -14.21 9.59
CA HIS A 158 -7.08 -13.99 9.80
C HIS A 158 -6.69 -12.51 9.73
N LEU A 159 -7.33 -11.71 8.86
CA LEU A 159 -7.07 -10.28 8.78
C LEU A 159 -7.62 -9.55 10.02
N VAL A 160 -8.83 -9.91 10.44
CA VAL A 160 -9.47 -9.35 11.64
C VAL A 160 -8.62 -9.62 12.88
N ASP A 161 -8.17 -10.86 13.04
CA ASP A 161 -7.28 -11.27 14.14
C ASP A 161 -5.96 -10.50 14.11
N TRP A 162 -5.28 -10.49 12.96
CA TRP A 162 -4.00 -9.80 12.81
C TRP A 162 -4.10 -8.30 13.06
N LEU A 163 -5.11 -7.60 12.52
CA LEU A 163 -5.33 -6.18 12.81
C LEU A 163 -5.64 -5.93 14.29
N THR A 164 -6.32 -6.86 14.96
CA THR A 164 -6.66 -6.70 16.38
C THR A 164 -5.44 -6.94 17.26
N GLY A 165 -4.66 -7.99 17.00
CA GLY A 165 -3.52 -8.38 17.83
C GLY A 165 -2.25 -7.59 17.57
N GLU A 166 -2.04 -7.07 16.36
CA GLU A 166 -0.80 -6.34 16.01
C GLU A 166 -0.97 -4.82 15.94
N PHE A 167 -2.16 -4.31 15.59
CA PHE A 167 -2.38 -2.88 15.35
C PHE A 167 -3.23 -2.19 16.42
N LEU A 168 -3.95 -2.94 17.27
CA LEU A 168 -4.74 -2.38 18.37
C LEU A 168 -4.18 -2.69 19.77
N GLU A 169 -3.02 -3.34 19.84
CA GLU A 169 -2.24 -3.52 21.07
C GLU A 169 -1.42 -2.25 21.38
#